data_AF-A0A821R614-F1
#
_entry.id   AF-A0A821R614-F1
#
_cell.length_a   1.000
_cell.length_b   1.000
_cell.length_c   1.000
_cell.angle_alpha   90.00
_cell.angle_beta   90.00
_cell.angle_gamma   90.00
#
_symmetry.space_group_name_H-M   'P 1'
#
loop_
_entity.id
_entity.type
_entity.pdbx_description
1 polymer ?
#
loop_
_entity_poly.entity_id
_entity_poly.type
_entity_poly.pdbx_seq_one_letter_code
_entity_poly.pdbx_strand_id
1 'polypeptide(L)' 'MIRSVWAIWKHKASSNDDPHHEWCSIKYCGYLKSLEKGEEYDHNKHRLPLGIMKAIRPVFDELAH' A
#
# COMPACT_ATOMS: atom_id res chain seq x y z
N MET A 1 -16.48 0.33 1.78
CA MET A 1 -15.52 -0.51 2.54
C MET A 1 -14.47 -1.16 1.63
N ILE A 2 -14.89 -1.80 0.53
CA ILE A 2 -14.02 -2.47 -0.48
C ILE A 2 -12.72 -1.71 -0.79
N ARG A 3 -12.82 -0.43 -1.19
CA ARG A 3 -11.64 0.39 -1.53
C ARG A 3 -10.67 0.55 -0.36
N SER A 4 -11.19 0.71 0.86
CA SER A 4 -10.37 0.89 2.07
C SER A 4 -9.66 -0.41 2.48
N VAL A 5 -10.31 -1.57 2.30
CA VAL A 5 -9.71 -2.89 2.53
C VAL A 5 -8.54 -3.09 1.56
N TRP A 6 -8.79 -2.89 0.27
CA TRP A 6 -7.73 -3.07 -0.73
C TRP A 6 -6.64 -2.00 -0.69
N ALA A 7 -6.92 -0.80 -0.16
CA ALA A 7 -5.90 0.22 0.05
C ALA A 7 -4.78 -0.29 0.97
N ILE A 8 -5.11 -1.09 2.00
CA ILE A 8 -4.11 -1.69 2.89
C ILE A 8 -3.25 -2.71 2.14
N TRP A 9 -3.88 -3.59 1.35
CA TRP A 9 -3.14 -4.58 0.56
C TRP A 9 -2.18 -3.88 -0.41
N LYS A 10 -2.68 -2.90 -1.18
CA LYS A 10 -1.86 -2.13 -2.13
C LYS A 10 -0.72 -1.41 -1.44
N HIS A 11 -1.02 -0.69 -0.35
CA HIS A 11 -0.02 0.04 0.43
C HIS A 11 1.13 -0.86 0.89
N LYS A 12 0.85 -2.10 1.31
CA LYS A 12 1.88 -3.06 1.74
C LYS A 12 2.58 -3.80 0.61
N ALA A 13 1.96 -3.89 -0.57
CA ALA A 13 2.55 -4.47 -1.77
C ALA A 13 3.50 -3.52 -2.52
N SER A 14 3.26 -2.19 -2.41
CA SER A 14 4.01 -1.14 -3.10
C SER A 14 5.53 -1.27 -2.97
N SER A 15 6.23 -0.91 -4.03
CA SER A 15 7.69 -0.81 -4.09
C SER A 15 8.12 0.55 -4.63
N ASN A 16 9.43 0.81 -4.62
CA ASN A 16 9.99 2.01 -5.26
C ASN A 16 9.76 2.00 -6.77
N ASP A 17 9.82 0.82 -7.40
CA ASP A 17 9.59 0.66 -8.84
C ASP A 17 8.10 0.68 -9.22
N ASP A 18 7.22 0.35 -8.28
CA ASP A 18 5.77 0.19 -8.52
C ASP A 18 4.97 0.68 -7.30
N PRO A 19 4.80 2.01 -7.15
CA PRO A 19 4.14 2.61 -5.99
C PRO A 19 2.61 2.68 -6.16
N HIS A 20 1.87 1.80 -5.49
CA HIS A 20 0.40 1.78 -5.48
C HIS A 20 -0.18 2.52 -4.27
N HIS A 21 -0.51 3.80 -4.44
CA HIS A 21 -1.07 4.66 -3.38
C HIS A 21 -2.36 5.39 -3.78
N GLU A 22 -2.98 5.03 -4.89
CA GLU A 22 -4.15 5.70 -5.45
C GLU A 22 -5.38 5.68 -4.52
N TRP A 23 -5.42 4.78 -3.54
CA TRP A 23 -6.49 4.66 -2.55
C TRP A 23 -6.07 5.06 -1.13
N CYS A 24 -4.84 5.57 -0.97
CA CYS A 24 -4.35 6.03 0.31
C CYS A 24 -4.88 7.43 0.64
N SER A 25 -5.14 7.68 1.93
CA SER A 25 -5.31 9.05 2.43
C SER A 25 -3.95 9.64 2.77
N ILE A 26 -3.73 10.88 2.34
CA ILE A 26 -2.50 11.62 2.65
C ILE A 26 -2.28 11.83 4.15
N LYS A 27 -3.34 11.84 4.95
CA LYS A 27 -3.25 11.93 6.42
C LYS A 27 -2.36 10.83 7.02
N TYR A 28 -2.36 9.64 6.40
CA TYR A 28 -1.67 8.46 6.93
C TYR A 28 -0.54 7.94 6.04
N CYS A 29 -0.57 8.19 4.73
CA CYS A 29 0.42 7.65 3.81
C CYS A 29 1.72 8.45 3.80
N GLY A 30 2.83 7.82 4.22
CA GLY A 30 4.16 8.42 4.18
C GLY A 30 4.61 8.80 2.77
N TYR A 31 4.37 7.94 1.77
CA TYR A 31 4.72 8.21 0.38
C TYR A 31 4.05 9.47 -0.15
N LEU A 32 2.73 9.62 0.02
CA LEU A 32 2.00 10.82 -0.43
C LEU A 32 2.49 12.09 0.28
N LYS A 33 2.82 12.01 1.58
CA LYS A 33 3.40 13.13 2.32
C LYS A 33 4.79 13.51 1.79
N SER A 34 5.62 12.52 1.46
CA SER A 34 6.94 12.76 0.89
C SER A 34 6.82 13.42 -0.50
N LEU A 35 5.85 13.00 -1.33
CA LEU A 35 5.57 13.65 -2.61
C LEU A 35 5.18 15.13 -2.45
N GLU A 36 4.31 15.48 -1.51
CA GLU A 36 3.94 16.89 -1.25
C GLU A 36 5.14 17.75 -0.84
N LYS A 37 6.12 17.16 -0.16
CA LYS A 37 7.32 17.84 0.31
C LYS A 37 8.47 17.81 -0.70
N GLY A 38 8.35 17.06 -1.79
CA GLY A 38 9.45 16.79 -2.71
C GLY A 38 10.58 15.92 -2.11
N GLU A 39 10.25 15.08 -1.12
CA GLU A 39 11.18 14.17 -0.46
C GLU A 39 11.17 12.79 -1.11
N GLU A 40 12.30 12.09 -1.07
CA GLU A 40 12.36 10.67 -1.44
C GLU A 40 11.66 9.79 -0.40
N TYR A 41 11.03 8.71 -0.87
CA TYR A 41 10.38 7.72 -0.01
C TYR A 41 10.84 6.32 -0.38
N ASP A 42 11.42 5.61 0.59
CA ASP A 42 11.88 4.23 0.41
C ASP A 42 10.85 3.22 0.97
N HIS A 43 10.21 2.50 0.04
CA HIS A 43 9.21 1.47 0.34
C HIS A 43 9.83 0.20 0.95
N ASN A 44 11.13 -0.05 0.78
CA ASN A 44 11.75 -1.29 1.25
C ASN A 44 11.70 -1.45 2.77
N LYS A 45 11.57 -0.34 3.50
CA LYS A 45 11.45 -0.34 4.97
C LYS A 45 10.09 -0.81 5.49
N HIS A 46 9.05 -0.77 4.67
CA HIS A 46 7.67 -0.91 5.14
C HIS A 46 6.79 -1.87 4.33
N ARG A 47 7.27 -2.31 3.15
CA ARG A 47 6.60 -3.29 2.30
C ARG A 47 6.71 -4.71 2.86
N LEU A 48 5.75 -5.54 2.49
CA LEU A 48 5.84 -6.99 2.69
C LEU A 48 6.32 -7.66 1.39
N PRO A 49 7.08 -8.78 1.48
CA PRO A 49 7.44 -9.57 0.33
C PRO A 49 6.23 -10.00 -0.50
N LEU A 50 6.36 -10.01 -1.82
CA LEU A 50 5.27 -10.35 -2.73
C LEU A 50 4.68 -11.75 -2.46
N GLY A 51 5.50 -12.71 -2.05
CA GLY A 51 5.04 -14.05 -1.65
C GLY A 51 4.03 -13.99 -0.49
N ILE A 52 4.30 -13.17 0.53
CA ILE A 52 3.39 -12.96 1.66
C ILE A 52 2.11 -12.26 1.18
N MET A 53 2.25 -11.21 0.36
CA MET A 53 1.09 -10.48 -0.17
C MET A 53 0.16 -11.36 -0.99
N LYS A 54 0.71 -12.29 -1.78
CA LYS A 54 -0.06 -13.31 -2.51
C LYS A 54 -0.76 -14.28 -1.56
N ALA A 55 -0.06 -14.75 -0.53
CA ALA A 55 -0.61 -15.70 0.45
C ALA A 55 -1.77 -15.11 1.25
N ILE A 56 -1.71 -13.82 1.62
CA ILE A 56 -2.78 -13.16 2.40
C ILE A 56 -3.90 -12.56 1.55
N ARG A 57 -3.76 -12.51 0.22
CA ARG A 57 -4.76 -11.93 -0.69
C ARG A 57 -6.17 -12.49 -0.46
N PRO A 58 -6.39 -13.81 -0.26
CA PRO A 58 -7.73 -14.35 -0.02
C PRO A 58 -8.44 -13.75 1.19
N VAL A 59 -7.70 -13.33 2.23
CA VAL A 59 -8.27 -12.64 3.40
C VAL A 59 -8.85 -11.28 3.00
N PHE A 60 -8.18 -10.57 2.10
CA PHE A 60 -8.67 -9.28 1.58
C PHE A 60 -9.85 -9.47 0.63
N ASP A 61 -9.87 -10.56 -0.15
CA ASP A 61 -11.03 -10.93 -0.96
C ASP A 61 -12.25 -11.18 -0.06
N GLU A 62 -12.10 -11.93 1.05
CA GLU A 62 -13.17 -12.17 2.03
C GLU A 62 -13.65 -10.90 2.73
N LEU A 63 -12.72 -10.04 3.18
CA LEU A 63 -13.05 -8.76 3.82
C LEU A 63 -13.69 -7.73 2.88
N ALA A 64 -13.58 -7.93 1.57
CA ALA A 64 -14.11 -7.05 0.55
C ALA A 64 -15.48 -7.50 -0.02
N HIS A 65 -16.03 -8.62 0.45
CA HIS A 65 -17.43 -8.99 0.20
C HIS A 65 -18.38 -8.13 1.03
#